data_AF-A0A535RS99-F1
#
_entry.id   AF-A0A535RS99-F1
#
_cell.length_a   1.000
_cell.length_b   1.000
_cell.length_c   1.000
_cell.angle_alpha   90.00
_cell.angle_beta   90.00
_cell.angle_gamma   90.00
#
_symmetry.space_group_name_H-M   'P 1'
#
loop_
_entity.id
_entity.type
_entity.pdbx_description
1 polymer ?
#
loop_
_entity_poly.entity_id
_entity_poly.type
_entity_poly.pdbx_seq_one_letter_code
_entity_poly.pdbx_strand_id
1 'polypeptide(L)'
;MRMPCRFAISRPTSSAATSAGAGTGSRGSFALLPMTAMNVARDMRREDTGRVAEITPFHGLRYEEKIVGDLANVIAPPYDVISPAQQEELYARDPFNIVRLELAKAEAGDDEIHNRYERANRTLADWTERGALHVDYAPALYLYDHHFPFRGRRLRRRGFFAALRLYDWGRGLVRPHEQTFAGPKQDRLWLLRATRTNISPVFTLYDDADALVRGFLEDAIAHGPAELVADVRQGQERHLLFRMEDRFATR
;
A
#
# COMPACT_ATOMS: atom_id res chain seq x y z
N MET A 1 -19.12 -8.04 34.45
CA MET A 1 -18.12 -8.88 35.14
C MET A 1 -16.85 -8.86 34.29
N ARG A 2 -15.89 -8.00 34.64
CA ARG A 2 -14.69 -7.71 33.83
C ARG A 2 -13.55 -8.62 34.30
N MET A 3 -12.90 -9.33 33.38
CA MET A 3 -11.61 -9.98 33.62
C MET A 3 -10.53 -9.32 32.76
N PRO A 4 -9.37 -8.93 33.32
CA PRO A 4 -8.24 -8.44 32.55
C PRO A 4 -7.21 -9.56 32.31
N CYS A 5 -6.97 -9.92 31.05
CA CYS A 5 -5.82 -10.76 30.67
C CYS A 5 -4.58 -9.88 30.48
N ARG A 6 -3.58 -10.09 31.34
CA ARG A 6 -2.20 -9.58 31.18
C ARG A 6 -1.39 -10.61 30.37
N PHE A 7 -0.74 -10.18 29.30
CA PHE A 7 0.32 -10.97 28.65
C PHE A 7 1.67 -10.30 28.89
N ALA A 8 2.59 -11.08 29.49
CA ALA A 8 3.98 -10.72 29.71
C ALA A 8 4.82 -11.16 28.50
N ILE A 9 5.70 -10.26 28.03
CA ILE A 9 6.66 -10.51 26.95
C ILE A 9 8.00 -10.87 27.60
N SER A 10 8.46 -12.11 27.43
CA SER A 10 9.81 -12.54 27.82
C SER A 10 10.78 -12.36 26.66
N ARG A 11 11.87 -11.61 26.88
CA ARG A 11 13.02 -11.49 25.97
C ARG A 11 13.95 -12.70 26.11
N PRO A 12 14.53 -13.25 25.02
CA PRO A 12 15.63 -14.18 25.13
C PRO A 12 16.98 -13.46 25.30
N THR A 13 17.76 -13.92 26.27
CA THR A 13 19.16 -13.55 26.54
C THR A 13 20.11 -14.39 25.68
N SER A 14 21.08 -13.76 25.01
CA SER A 14 22.16 -14.43 24.30
C SER A 14 23.25 -14.94 25.27
N SER A 15 23.62 -16.21 25.16
CA SER A 15 24.82 -16.78 25.78
C SER A 15 25.87 -17.03 24.69
N ALA A 16 27.06 -16.48 24.90
CA ALA A 16 28.26 -16.74 24.11
C ALA A 16 29.04 -17.89 24.73
N ALA A 17 29.55 -18.81 23.89
CA ALA A 17 30.53 -19.81 24.27
C ALA A 17 31.73 -19.74 23.32
N THR A 18 32.90 -19.62 23.93
CA THR A 18 34.23 -19.49 23.34
C THR A 18 34.87 -20.87 23.19
N SER A 19 35.56 -21.13 22.08
CA SER A 19 36.62 -22.16 22.04
C SER A 19 37.75 -21.74 21.11
N ALA A 20 38.96 -21.76 21.65
CA ALA A 20 40.21 -21.45 20.98
C ALA A 20 40.80 -22.67 20.26
N GLY A 21 41.54 -22.43 19.16
CA GLY A 21 42.39 -23.40 18.50
C GLY A 21 43.38 -22.67 17.59
N ALA A 22 44.67 -22.77 17.90
CA ALA A 22 45.78 -22.05 17.26
C ALA A 22 46.29 -22.75 15.99
N GLY A 23 46.78 -21.96 15.03
CA GLY A 23 47.53 -22.43 13.86
C GLY A 23 48.21 -21.26 13.14
N THR A 24 49.54 -21.24 13.18
CA THR A 24 50.45 -20.18 12.69
C THR A 24 50.73 -20.27 11.18
N GLY A 25 50.83 -19.12 10.48
CA GLY A 25 51.31 -19.08 9.08
C GLY A 25 51.31 -17.70 8.40
N SER A 26 52.32 -16.87 8.72
CA SER A 26 52.99 -15.81 7.93
C SER A 26 52.35 -15.15 6.68
N ARG A 27 52.16 -13.82 6.82
CA ARG A 27 52.44 -12.69 5.91
C ARG A 27 51.60 -12.46 4.64
N GLY A 28 50.81 -11.39 4.71
CA GLY A 28 50.33 -10.60 3.57
C GLY A 28 49.59 -9.36 4.06
N SER A 29 50.28 -8.22 4.10
CA SER A 29 49.71 -6.92 4.50
C SER A 29 48.83 -6.39 3.38
N PHE A 30 47.54 -6.19 3.63
CA PHE A 30 46.69 -5.31 2.83
C PHE A 30 45.80 -4.49 3.76
N ALA A 31 45.87 -3.18 3.58
CA ALA A 31 45.29 -2.17 4.45
C ALA A 31 43.76 -2.24 4.48
N LEU A 32 43.23 -2.01 5.68
CA LEU A 32 41.83 -1.75 5.98
C LEU A 32 41.34 -0.50 5.23
N LEU A 33 40.22 -0.64 4.54
CA LEU A 33 39.26 0.45 4.31
C LEU A 33 37.91 -0.03 4.85
N PRO A 34 37.35 0.57 5.91
CA PRO A 34 36.00 0.25 6.33
C PRO A 34 35.04 0.82 5.28
N MET A 35 34.19 -0.04 4.71
CA MET A 35 33.00 0.42 4.00
C MET A 35 32.07 1.06 5.02
N THR A 36 32.19 2.38 5.14
CA THR A 36 31.24 3.21 5.87
C THR A 36 29.86 2.97 5.29
N ALA A 37 28.97 2.40 6.11
CA ALA A 37 27.54 2.36 5.86
C ALA A 37 27.07 3.79 5.55
N MET A 38 26.74 4.07 4.29
CA MET A 38 26.12 5.33 3.91
C MET A 38 24.69 5.33 4.41
N ASN A 39 24.51 6.02 5.54
CA ASN A 39 23.26 6.53 6.08
C ASN A 39 22.30 6.99 4.97
N VAL A 40 21.26 6.21 4.72
CA VAL A 40 20.02 6.70 4.11
C VAL A 40 18.96 6.79 5.21
N ALA A 41 19.19 7.72 6.13
CA ALA A 41 18.17 8.21 7.02
C ALA A 41 18.24 9.74 6.94
N ARG A 42 17.63 10.30 5.90
CA ARG A 42 17.30 11.74 5.94
C ARG A 42 16.23 11.88 7.01
N ASP A 43 16.64 12.48 8.11
CA ASP A 43 15.81 12.84 9.26
C ASP A 43 14.63 13.70 8.77
N MET A 44 13.44 13.10 8.67
CA MET A 44 12.18 13.78 8.31
C MET A 44 11.63 14.62 9.47
N ARG A 45 12.47 15.38 10.17
CA ARG A 45 11.99 16.37 11.14
C ARG A 45 11.69 17.68 10.40
N ARG A 46 10.63 17.68 9.58
CA ARG A 46 9.85 18.91 9.40
C ARG A 46 9.15 19.16 10.72
N GLU A 47 9.25 20.38 11.26
CA GLU A 47 8.51 20.77 12.46
C GLU A 47 7.01 20.50 12.23
N ASP A 48 6.37 19.81 13.18
CA ASP A 48 4.91 19.62 13.21
C ASP A 48 4.28 21.00 13.32
N THR A 49 3.93 21.60 12.18
CA THR A 49 3.26 22.91 12.14
C THR A 49 1.85 22.84 12.74
N GLY A 50 1.34 21.63 13.04
CA GLY A 50 0.04 21.39 13.68
C GLY A 50 -1.16 21.86 12.86
N ARG A 51 -0.96 22.25 11.60
CA ARG A 51 -1.97 22.95 10.77
C ARG A 51 -2.41 22.17 9.54
N VAL A 52 -1.61 21.26 9.02
CA VAL A 52 -1.90 20.50 7.78
C VAL A 52 -1.50 19.04 7.98
N ALA A 53 -2.29 18.12 7.44
CA ALA A 53 -1.99 16.71 7.48
C ALA A 53 -0.74 16.39 6.64
N GLU A 54 0.19 15.64 7.24
CA GLU A 54 1.45 15.25 6.62
C GLU A 54 1.25 14.00 5.78
N ILE A 55 1.71 14.10 4.53
CA ILE A 55 1.77 12.99 3.59
C ILE A 55 3.21 12.77 3.14
N THR A 56 3.55 11.52 2.84
CA THR A 56 4.84 11.16 2.27
C THR A 56 4.67 10.21 1.09
N PRO A 57 5.57 10.26 0.09
CA PRO A 57 5.69 9.23 -0.93
C PRO A 57 5.97 7.84 -0.34
N PHE A 58 5.61 6.80 -1.08
CA PHE A 58 5.82 5.40 -0.66
C PHE A 58 6.15 4.52 -1.86
N HIS A 59 6.61 3.30 -1.58
CA HIS A 59 6.86 2.29 -2.61
C HIS A 59 5.54 1.56 -2.93
N GLY A 60 4.97 1.81 -4.10
CA GLY A 60 3.76 1.14 -4.57
C GLY A 60 4.06 -0.30 -4.99
N LEU A 61 3.18 -1.21 -4.58
CA LEU A 61 3.11 -2.56 -5.11
C LEU A 61 2.11 -2.54 -6.27
N ARG A 62 2.57 -2.80 -7.49
CA ARG A 62 1.77 -2.68 -8.72
C ARG A 62 1.79 -3.97 -9.52
N TYR A 63 0.78 -4.13 -10.37
CA TYR A 63 0.78 -5.18 -11.37
C TYR A 63 1.84 -4.95 -12.45
N GLU A 64 2.44 -6.04 -12.91
CA GLU A 64 3.25 -6.08 -14.12
C GLU A 64 2.38 -6.51 -15.30
N GLU A 65 2.01 -5.55 -16.17
CA GLU A 65 1.13 -5.77 -17.32
C GLU A 65 1.64 -6.86 -18.27
N LYS A 66 2.97 -7.06 -18.37
CA LYS A 66 3.54 -8.14 -19.19
C LYS A 66 3.20 -9.54 -18.68
N ILE A 67 2.89 -9.67 -17.38
CA ILE A 67 2.55 -10.94 -16.74
C ILE A 67 1.03 -11.12 -16.66
N VAL A 68 0.31 -10.09 -16.25
CA VAL A 68 -1.15 -10.17 -16.03
C VAL A 68 -1.98 -9.84 -17.26
N GLY A 69 -1.37 -9.24 -18.30
CA GLY A 69 -2.08 -8.77 -19.48
C GLY A 69 -2.94 -7.54 -19.17
N ASP A 70 -4.21 -7.59 -19.59
CA ASP A 70 -5.13 -6.45 -19.45
C ASP A 70 -5.52 -6.21 -17.98
N LEU A 71 -5.11 -5.05 -17.45
CA LEU A 71 -5.42 -4.63 -16.10
C LEU A 71 -6.94 -4.62 -15.79
N ALA A 72 -7.80 -4.44 -16.79
CA ALA A 72 -9.26 -4.46 -16.60
C ALA A 72 -9.77 -5.82 -16.10
N ASN A 73 -9.03 -6.91 -16.37
CA ASN A 73 -9.39 -8.26 -15.94
C ASN A 73 -8.94 -8.57 -14.52
N VAL A 74 -7.94 -7.85 -13.99
CA VAL A 74 -7.35 -8.12 -12.67
C VAL A 74 -7.77 -7.15 -11.57
N ILE A 75 -8.55 -6.11 -11.90
CA ILE A 75 -9.17 -5.24 -10.89
C ILE A 75 -10.59 -5.70 -10.51
N ALA A 76 -11.10 -5.17 -9.40
CA ALA A 76 -12.43 -5.45 -8.89
C ALA A 76 -13.11 -4.16 -8.38
N PRO A 77 -14.45 -4.12 -8.30
CA PRO A 77 -15.17 -3.08 -7.57
C PRO A 77 -14.80 -3.06 -6.08
N PRO A 78 -15.22 -2.02 -5.32
CA PRO A 78 -15.09 -2.00 -3.87
C PRO A 78 -15.70 -3.26 -3.22
N TYR A 79 -14.99 -3.84 -2.25
CA TYR A 79 -15.35 -5.14 -1.66
C TYR A 79 -16.73 -5.18 -1.01
N ASP A 80 -17.22 -4.05 -0.52
CA ASP A 80 -18.49 -3.88 0.17
C ASP A 80 -19.71 -3.92 -0.77
N VAL A 81 -19.49 -3.81 -2.09
CA VAL A 81 -20.54 -3.94 -3.11
C VAL A 81 -20.46 -5.25 -3.91
N ILE A 82 -19.48 -6.12 -3.63
CA ILE A 82 -19.32 -7.41 -4.30
C ILE A 82 -20.26 -8.45 -3.68
N SER A 83 -21.21 -8.95 -4.48
CA SER A 83 -22.03 -10.10 -4.12
C SER A 83 -21.25 -11.43 -4.22
N PRO A 84 -21.69 -12.51 -3.55
CA PRO A 84 -21.05 -13.82 -3.69
C PRO A 84 -20.98 -14.32 -5.14
N ALA A 85 -22.03 -14.10 -5.95
CA ALA A 85 -22.01 -14.47 -7.37
C ALA A 85 -20.98 -13.66 -8.16
N GLN A 86 -20.88 -12.35 -7.92
CA GLN A 86 -19.85 -11.51 -8.55
C GLN A 86 -18.44 -11.90 -8.08
N GLN A 87 -18.27 -12.34 -6.83
CA GLN A 87 -16.99 -12.86 -6.35
C GLN A 87 -16.57 -14.09 -7.14
N GLU A 88 -17.50 -15.02 -7.41
CA GLU A 88 -17.24 -16.19 -8.27
C GLU A 88 -16.84 -15.77 -9.70
N GLU A 89 -17.57 -14.82 -10.29
CA GLU A 89 -17.26 -14.28 -11.62
C GLU A 89 -15.87 -13.64 -11.67
N LEU A 90 -15.49 -12.84 -10.67
CA LEU A 90 -14.17 -12.21 -10.58
C LEU A 90 -13.05 -13.24 -10.38
N TYR A 91 -13.31 -14.31 -9.61
CA TYR A 91 -12.38 -15.42 -9.46
C TYR A 91 -12.17 -16.18 -10.78
N ALA A 92 -13.23 -16.37 -11.56
CA ALA A 92 -13.17 -17.04 -12.86
C ALA A 92 -12.59 -16.15 -13.96
N ARG A 93 -12.70 -14.83 -13.83
CA ARG A 93 -12.24 -13.85 -14.83
C ARG A 93 -10.74 -13.92 -15.06
N ASP A 94 -9.96 -13.90 -13.99
CA ASP A 94 -8.50 -13.94 -14.08
C ASP A 94 -7.87 -14.55 -12.81
N PRO A 95 -6.83 -15.40 -12.93
CA PRO A 95 -6.10 -15.96 -11.79
C PRO A 95 -5.43 -14.89 -10.90
N PHE A 96 -5.12 -13.71 -11.44
CA PHE A 96 -4.51 -12.58 -10.75
C PHE A 96 -5.53 -11.51 -10.33
N ASN A 97 -6.83 -11.78 -10.39
CA ASN A 97 -7.83 -10.79 -10.00
C ASN A 97 -7.74 -10.43 -8.51
N ILE A 98 -7.61 -9.13 -8.22
CA ILE A 98 -7.38 -8.54 -6.90
C ILE A 98 -8.39 -8.96 -5.84
N VAL A 99 -9.59 -9.43 -6.24
CA VAL A 99 -10.58 -10.01 -5.33
C VAL A 99 -9.99 -11.12 -4.46
N ARG A 100 -8.98 -11.85 -4.96
CA ARG A 100 -8.29 -12.91 -4.23
C ARG A 100 -7.44 -12.41 -3.05
N LEU A 101 -7.07 -11.12 -3.07
CA LEU A 101 -6.40 -10.44 -1.96
C LEU A 101 -7.40 -9.64 -1.12
N GLU A 102 -8.25 -8.85 -1.79
CA GLU A 102 -9.14 -7.87 -1.17
C GLU A 102 -10.35 -8.49 -0.46
N LEU A 103 -10.89 -9.57 -1.04
CA LEU A 103 -12.04 -10.31 -0.56
C LEU A 103 -11.83 -11.81 -0.82
N ALA A 104 -10.79 -12.38 -0.22
CA ALA A 104 -10.52 -13.81 -0.34
C ALA A 104 -11.72 -14.64 0.18
N LYS A 105 -12.05 -15.72 -0.52
CA LYS A 105 -13.14 -16.64 -0.13
C LYS A 105 -12.84 -17.30 1.22
N ALA A 106 -13.86 -17.35 2.06
CA ALA A 106 -13.89 -18.26 3.19
C ALA A 106 -14.19 -19.67 2.67
N GLU A 107 -13.53 -20.68 3.24
CA GLU A 107 -13.73 -22.08 2.88
C GLU A 107 -14.24 -22.90 4.06
N ALA A 108 -14.87 -24.04 3.76
CA ALA A 108 -15.26 -24.98 4.78
C ALA A 108 -14.01 -25.52 5.48
N GLY A 109 -13.95 -25.39 6.80
CA GLY A 109 -12.79 -25.76 7.61
C GLY A 109 -11.83 -24.61 7.92
N ASP A 110 -12.15 -23.37 7.54
CA ASP A 110 -11.39 -22.20 7.99
C ASP A 110 -11.35 -22.12 9.52
N ASP A 111 -10.17 -21.83 10.08
CA ASP A 111 -9.95 -21.66 11.52
C ASP A 111 -9.18 -20.36 11.83
N GLU A 112 -8.70 -20.19 13.07
CA GLU A 112 -7.98 -18.98 13.48
C GLU A 112 -6.66 -18.76 12.71
N ILE A 113 -6.03 -19.82 12.21
CA ILE A 113 -4.73 -19.81 11.54
C ILE A 113 -4.91 -19.92 10.03
N HIS A 114 -5.71 -20.89 9.59
CA HIS A 114 -5.96 -21.22 8.19
C HIS A 114 -7.29 -20.62 7.76
N ASN A 115 -7.28 -19.33 7.44
CA ASN A 115 -8.48 -18.62 6.96
C ASN A 115 -8.19 -17.80 5.70
N ARG A 116 -9.25 -17.14 5.21
CA ARG A 116 -9.20 -16.20 4.08
C ARG A 116 -8.07 -15.15 4.15
N TYR A 117 -7.67 -14.65 5.32
CA TYR A 117 -6.62 -13.63 5.43
C TYR A 117 -5.23 -14.22 5.18
N GLU A 118 -4.97 -15.40 5.74
CA GLU A 118 -3.73 -16.12 5.48
C GLU A 118 -3.69 -16.63 4.03
N ARG A 119 -4.84 -16.97 3.44
CA ARG A 119 -4.95 -17.25 2.01
C ARG A 119 -4.57 -16.04 1.15
N ALA A 120 -5.08 -14.85 1.48
CA ALA A 120 -4.70 -13.61 0.81
C ALA A 120 -3.19 -13.34 0.92
N ASN A 121 -2.58 -13.57 2.08
CA ASN A 121 -1.14 -13.44 2.28
C ASN A 121 -0.35 -14.43 1.39
N ARG A 122 -0.74 -15.71 1.34
CA ARG A 122 -0.11 -16.69 0.44
C ARG A 122 -0.27 -16.32 -1.03
N THR A 123 -1.44 -15.83 -1.43
CA THR A 123 -1.68 -15.37 -2.81
C THR A 123 -0.82 -14.15 -3.15
N LEU A 124 -0.68 -13.20 -2.22
CA LEU A 124 0.21 -12.05 -2.39
C LEU A 124 1.66 -12.49 -2.61
N ALA A 125 2.15 -13.41 -1.78
CA ALA A 125 3.50 -13.96 -1.90
C ALA A 125 3.70 -14.70 -3.23
N ASP A 126 2.76 -15.55 -3.65
CA ASP A 126 2.79 -16.25 -4.94
C ASP A 126 2.84 -15.27 -6.12
N TRP A 127 2.01 -14.22 -6.10
CA TRP A 127 2.00 -13.23 -7.18
C TRP A 127 3.27 -12.41 -7.27
N THR A 128 3.88 -12.07 -6.13
CA THR A 128 5.19 -11.42 -6.10
C THR A 128 6.29 -12.36 -6.62
N GLU A 129 6.31 -13.62 -6.19
CA GLU A 129 7.29 -14.62 -6.66
C GLU A 129 7.19 -14.87 -8.17
N ARG A 130 5.96 -14.93 -8.70
CA ARG A 130 5.69 -15.09 -10.13
C ARG A 130 5.90 -13.82 -10.95
N GLY A 131 6.26 -12.70 -10.30
CA GLY A 131 6.48 -11.41 -10.95
C GLY A 131 5.20 -10.72 -11.45
N ALA A 132 4.01 -11.20 -11.07
CA ALA A 132 2.75 -10.54 -11.39
C ALA A 132 2.56 -9.22 -10.62
N LEU A 133 3.19 -9.12 -9.44
CA LEU A 133 3.29 -7.89 -8.67
C LEU A 133 4.76 -7.51 -8.47
N HIS A 134 5.08 -6.23 -8.63
CA HIS A 134 6.40 -5.67 -8.34
C HIS A 134 6.31 -4.42 -7.46
N VAL A 135 7.35 -4.20 -6.65
CA VAL A 135 7.49 -3.01 -5.82
C VAL A 135 8.26 -1.96 -6.60
N ASP A 136 7.74 -0.74 -6.69
CA ASP A 136 8.44 0.37 -7.32
C ASP A 136 9.73 0.72 -6.56
N TYR A 137 10.83 0.87 -7.32
CA TYR A 137 12.16 1.07 -6.75
C TYR A 137 12.30 2.36 -5.93
N ALA A 138 11.80 3.49 -6.44
CA ALA A 138 11.84 4.77 -5.75
C ALA A 138 10.45 5.15 -5.21
N PRO A 139 10.37 5.71 -3.99
CA PRO A 139 9.10 6.16 -3.43
C PRO A 139 8.49 7.27 -4.29
N ALA A 140 7.17 7.23 -4.43
CA ALA A 140 6.42 8.13 -5.30
C ALA A 140 5.07 8.55 -4.69
N LEU A 141 4.54 9.67 -5.17
CA LEU A 141 3.10 9.93 -5.16
C LEU A 141 2.50 9.28 -6.40
N TYR A 142 1.31 8.71 -6.25
CA TYR A 142 0.58 8.12 -7.38
C TYR A 142 -0.64 8.97 -7.68
N LEU A 143 -0.61 9.73 -8.78
CA LEU A 143 -1.68 10.62 -9.17
C LEU A 143 -2.74 9.81 -9.92
N TYR A 144 -4.00 10.05 -9.62
CA TYR A 144 -5.10 9.24 -10.09
C TYR A 144 -6.17 10.08 -10.76
N ASP A 145 -6.49 9.71 -12.00
CA ASP A 145 -7.53 10.32 -12.81
C ASP A 145 -8.62 9.30 -13.11
N HIS A 146 -9.80 9.55 -12.56
CA HIS A 146 -10.98 8.72 -12.78
C HIS A 146 -12.01 9.47 -13.64
N HIS A 147 -12.25 8.97 -14.84
CA HIS A 147 -13.27 9.49 -15.76
C HIS A 147 -14.48 8.58 -15.77
N PHE A 148 -15.67 9.11 -15.48
CA PHE A 148 -16.90 8.33 -15.37
C PHE A 148 -18.13 9.12 -15.84
N PRO A 149 -19.18 8.46 -16.35
CA PRO A 149 -20.45 9.10 -16.64
C PRO A 149 -21.25 9.34 -15.36
N PHE A 150 -21.88 10.52 -15.24
CA PHE A 150 -22.84 10.81 -14.20
C PHE A 150 -23.91 11.77 -14.73
N ARG A 151 -25.18 11.35 -14.65
CA ARG A 151 -26.35 12.13 -15.11
C ARG A 151 -26.17 12.68 -16.55
N GLY A 152 -25.75 11.83 -17.47
CA GLY A 152 -25.56 12.18 -18.89
C GLY A 152 -24.32 13.02 -19.22
N ARG A 153 -23.46 13.32 -18.23
CA ARG A 153 -22.21 14.08 -18.42
C ARG A 153 -21.01 13.19 -18.11
N ARG A 154 -19.91 13.37 -18.83
CA ARG A 154 -18.62 12.80 -18.43
C ARG A 154 -17.99 13.70 -17.37
N LEU A 155 -17.72 13.14 -16.20
CA LEU A 155 -17.02 13.80 -15.11
C LEU A 155 -15.61 13.24 -14.95
N ARG A 156 -14.75 14.01 -14.30
CA ARG A 156 -13.39 13.63 -13.90
C ARG A 156 -13.24 13.84 -12.40
N ARG A 157 -12.79 12.81 -11.68
CA ARG A 157 -12.33 12.90 -10.30
C ARG A 157 -10.83 12.69 -10.30
N ARG A 158 -10.10 13.72 -9.90
CA ARG A 158 -8.65 13.70 -9.74
C ARG A 158 -8.29 13.61 -8.26
N GLY A 159 -7.30 12.79 -7.94
CA GLY A 159 -6.72 12.67 -6.61
C GLY A 159 -5.33 12.09 -6.68
N PHE A 160 -4.81 11.62 -5.54
CA PHE A 160 -3.52 10.96 -5.46
C PHE A 160 -3.49 9.99 -4.28
N PHE A 161 -2.58 9.02 -4.33
CA PHE A 161 -2.23 8.15 -3.22
C PHE A 161 -0.93 8.61 -2.59
N ALA A 162 -0.93 8.67 -1.25
CA ALA A 162 0.23 8.98 -0.42
C ALA A 162 0.11 8.24 0.92
N ALA A 163 1.23 8.04 1.61
CA ALA A 163 1.19 7.60 2.99
C ALA A 163 0.82 8.80 3.88
N LEU A 164 -0.26 8.66 4.66
CA LEU A 164 -0.75 9.70 5.56
C LEU A 164 -0.26 9.42 6.99
N ARG A 165 0.29 10.45 7.65
CA ARG A 165 0.65 10.35 9.07
C ARG A 165 -0.60 10.08 9.92
N LEU A 166 -0.50 9.14 10.85
CA LEU A 166 -1.55 8.92 11.84
C LEU A 166 -1.48 10.00 12.92
N TYR A 167 -2.63 10.59 13.22
CA TYR A 167 -2.77 11.61 14.26
C TYR A 167 -3.61 11.08 15.41
N ASP A 168 -3.30 11.56 16.62
CA ASP A 168 -4.15 11.32 17.77
C ASP A 168 -5.57 11.84 17.51
N TRP A 169 -6.56 11.09 18.00
CA TRP A 169 -7.95 11.46 17.86
C TRP A 169 -8.23 12.84 18.47
N GLY A 170 -9.05 13.64 17.80
CA GLY A 170 -9.44 14.97 18.29
C GLY A 170 -8.49 16.12 17.93
N ARG A 171 -7.33 15.86 17.30
CA ARG A 171 -6.47 16.94 16.77
C ARG A 171 -7.10 17.73 15.62
N GLY A 172 -8.16 17.21 14.98
CA GLY A 172 -8.89 17.89 13.92
C GLY A 172 -8.19 17.93 12.54
N LEU A 173 -6.95 17.42 12.44
CA LEU A 173 -6.16 17.35 11.20
C LEU A 173 -6.66 16.29 10.22
N VAL A 174 -7.03 15.11 10.72
CA VAL A 174 -7.71 14.07 9.96
C VAL A 174 -9.05 13.85 10.64
N ARG A 175 -10.13 14.13 9.92
CA ARG A 175 -11.49 14.00 10.45
C ARG A 175 -12.10 12.67 10.00
N PRO A 176 -12.78 11.93 10.88
CA PRO A 176 -13.52 10.75 10.47
C PRO A 176 -14.67 11.14 9.53
N HIS A 177 -15.00 10.26 8.60
CA HIS A 177 -16.34 10.26 8.00
C HIS A 177 -17.30 9.54 8.96
N GLU A 178 -18.59 9.87 8.87
CA GLU A 178 -19.59 9.43 9.84
C GLU A 178 -19.70 7.89 9.95
N GLN A 179 -19.89 7.43 11.21
CA GLN A 179 -20.29 6.08 11.65
C GLN A 179 -19.61 4.87 10.97
N THR A 180 -18.35 4.61 11.34
CA THR A 180 -17.64 3.37 10.94
C THR A 180 -18.08 2.15 11.77
N PHE A 181 -18.53 1.09 11.09
CA PHE A 181 -18.97 -0.15 11.73
C PHE A 181 -17.80 -0.99 12.26
N ALA A 182 -17.99 -1.66 13.40
CA ALA A 182 -16.94 -2.46 14.04
C ALA A 182 -16.46 -3.64 13.17
N GLY A 183 -17.38 -4.33 12.49
CA GLY A 183 -17.09 -5.48 11.63
C GLY A 183 -16.10 -5.16 10.51
N PRO A 184 -16.41 -4.22 9.59
CA PRO A 184 -15.49 -3.80 8.53
C PRO A 184 -14.12 -3.34 9.05
N LYS A 185 -14.06 -2.63 10.18
CA LYS A 185 -12.78 -2.22 10.78
C LYS A 185 -11.93 -3.41 11.21
N GLN A 186 -12.53 -4.38 11.88
CA GLN A 186 -11.85 -5.58 12.33
C GLN A 186 -11.38 -6.43 11.15
N ASP A 187 -12.23 -6.59 10.13
CA ASP A 187 -11.93 -7.30 8.90
C ASP A 187 -10.71 -6.71 8.17
N ARG A 188 -10.70 -5.38 7.95
CA ARG A 188 -9.56 -4.69 7.32
C ARG A 188 -8.29 -4.77 8.17
N LEU A 189 -8.41 -4.68 9.50
CA LEU A 189 -7.27 -4.84 10.41
C LEU A 189 -6.67 -6.25 10.34
N TRP A 190 -7.49 -7.29 10.23
CA TRP A 190 -7.02 -8.67 10.07
C TRP A 190 -6.33 -8.88 8.74
N LEU A 191 -6.89 -8.37 7.64
CA LEU A 191 -6.24 -8.42 6.33
C LEU A 191 -4.88 -7.72 6.36
N LEU A 192 -4.82 -6.48 6.88
CA LEU A 192 -3.57 -5.71 6.99
C LEU A 192 -2.52 -6.42 7.86
N ARG A 193 -2.94 -7.08 8.95
CA ARG A 193 -2.03 -7.84 9.82
C ARG A 193 -1.44 -9.07 9.13
N ALA A 194 -2.27 -9.79 8.37
CA ALA A 194 -1.87 -10.99 7.66
C ALA A 194 -0.92 -10.67 6.49
N THR A 195 -1.28 -9.68 5.65
CA THR A 195 -0.53 -9.37 4.43
C THR A 195 0.62 -8.39 4.65
N ARG A 196 0.58 -7.59 5.72
CA ARG A 196 1.48 -6.44 5.93
C ARG A 196 1.49 -5.46 4.75
N THR A 197 0.41 -5.44 3.97
CA THR A 197 0.24 -4.59 2.79
C THR A 197 -1.14 -3.93 2.82
N ASN A 198 -1.18 -2.63 2.51
CA ASN A 198 -2.44 -1.91 2.40
C ASN A 198 -3.06 -2.12 1.01
N ILE A 199 -3.97 -3.09 0.92
CA ILE A 199 -4.66 -3.47 -0.33
C ILE A 199 -5.90 -2.60 -0.57
N SER A 200 -6.50 -2.06 0.49
CA SER A 200 -7.72 -1.26 0.47
C SER A 200 -7.44 0.18 0.96
N PRO A 201 -6.84 1.05 0.13
CA PRO A 201 -6.52 2.41 0.54
C PRO A 201 -7.78 3.18 0.93
N VAL A 202 -7.69 3.96 2.01
CA VAL A 202 -8.82 4.77 2.51
C VAL A 202 -9.04 5.97 1.59
N PHE A 203 -10.28 6.12 1.13
CA PHE A 203 -10.69 7.30 0.38
C PHE A 203 -10.84 8.51 1.31
N THR A 204 -10.15 9.60 0.99
CA THR A 204 -10.20 10.84 1.77
C THR A 204 -10.57 12.01 0.89
N LEU A 205 -11.14 13.04 1.51
CA LEU A 205 -11.37 14.34 0.91
C LEU A 205 -10.53 15.37 1.66
N TYR A 206 -10.03 16.35 0.93
CA TYR A 206 -9.31 17.48 1.47
C TYR A 206 -9.88 18.77 0.88
N ASP A 207 -9.74 19.86 1.62
CA ASP A 207 -10.11 21.19 1.15
C ASP A 207 -8.98 21.76 0.30
N ASP A 208 -9.34 22.39 -0.82
CA ASP A 208 -8.43 22.97 -1.80
C ASP A 208 -9.11 24.21 -2.41
N ALA A 209 -9.57 25.10 -1.54
CA ALA A 209 -10.32 26.30 -1.91
C ALA A 209 -9.59 27.18 -2.94
N ASP A 210 -8.25 27.28 -2.81
CA ASP A 210 -7.39 28.05 -3.70
C ASP A 210 -6.93 27.26 -4.94
N ALA A 211 -7.40 26.01 -5.11
CA ALA A 211 -7.04 25.10 -6.19
C ALA A 211 -5.53 24.88 -6.37
N LEU A 212 -4.75 25.02 -5.29
CA LEU A 212 -3.29 24.86 -5.31
C LEU A 212 -2.90 23.41 -5.59
N VAL A 213 -3.55 22.47 -4.91
CA VAL A 213 -3.27 21.04 -5.11
C VAL A 213 -3.74 20.62 -6.50
N ARG A 214 -4.93 21.05 -6.91
CA ARG A 214 -5.43 20.79 -8.26
C ARG A 214 -4.47 21.30 -9.34
N GLY A 215 -4.03 22.55 -9.24
CA GLY A 215 -3.11 23.16 -10.19
C GLY A 215 -1.77 22.43 -10.24
N PHE A 216 -1.22 22.07 -9.08
CA PHE A 216 0.00 21.26 -8.99
C PHE A 216 -0.15 19.90 -9.69
N LEU A 217 -1.24 19.16 -9.43
CA LEU A 217 -1.47 17.88 -10.08
C LEU A 217 -1.73 18.01 -11.59
N GLU A 218 -2.36 19.10 -12.03
CA GLU A 218 -2.54 19.43 -13.45
C GLU A 218 -1.23 19.68 -14.15
N ASP A 219 -0.38 20.53 -13.59
CA ASP A 219 0.92 20.82 -14.16
C ASP A 219 1.84 19.59 -14.13
N ALA A 220 1.87 18.85 -13.02
CA ALA A 220 2.67 17.64 -12.87
C ALA A 220 2.38 16.59 -13.96
N ILE A 221 1.12 16.44 -14.37
CA ILE A 221 0.68 15.50 -15.42
C ILE A 221 0.90 16.07 -16.82
N ALA A 222 0.63 17.37 -17.04
CA ALA A 222 0.64 17.97 -18.37
C ALA A 222 2.06 18.36 -18.84
N HIS A 223 2.89 18.86 -17.93
CA HIS A 223 4.20 19.44 -18.24
C HIS A 223 5.31 18.95 -17.30
N GLY A 224 4.93 18.26 -16.23
CA GLY A 224 5.83 17.87 -15.17
C GLY A 224 6.33 16.42 -15.25
N PRO A 225 6.80 15.89 -14.11
CA PRO A 225 7.52 14.62 -14.06
C PRO A 225 6.61 13.41 -13.81
N ALA A 226 5.28 13.55 -13.89
CA ALA A 226 4.38 12.43 -13.65
C ALA A 226 4.29 11.52 -14.89
N GLU A 227 4.67 10.27 -14.74
CA GLU A 227 4.69 9.28 -15.81
C GLU A 227 3.44 8.41 -15.77
N LEU A 228 2.77 8.19 -16.91
CA LEU A 228 1.62 7.27 -16.97
C LEU A 228 2.10 5.83 -16.76
N VAL A 229 1.54 5.17 -15.74
CA VAL A 229 1.91 3.79 -15.36
C VAL A 229 0.76 2.79 -15.40
N ALA A 230 -0.48 3.25 -15.61
CA ALA A 230 -1.64 2.41 -15.92
C ALA A 230 -2.74 3.20 -16.64
N ASP A 231 -3.37 2.60 -17.65
CA ASP A 231 -4.57 3.11 -18.33
C ASP A 231 -5.60 1.99 -18.48
N VAL A 232 -6.60 1.99 -17.61
CA VAL A 232 -7.60 0.93 -17.52
C VAL A 232 -8.95 1.44 -17.95
N ARG A 233 -9.65 0.69 -18.80
CA ARG A 233 -11.05 0.97 -19.17
C ARG A 233 -11.96 -0.11 -18.62
N GLN A 234 -12.99 0.29 -17.88
CA GLN A 234 -14.00 -0.63 -17.36
C GLN A 234 -15.39 -0.09 -17.74
N GLY A 235 -16.00 -0.70 -18.76
CA GLY A 235 -17.24 -0.20 -19.33
C GLY A 235 -17.10 1.23 -19.85
N GLN A 236 -17.83 2.17 -19.25
CA GLN A 236 -17.77 3.61 -19.60
C GLN A 236 -16.76 4.40 -18.75
N GLU A 237 -16.12 3.74 -17.78
CA GLU A 237 -15.14 4.33 -16.88
C GLU A 237 -13.72 4.16 -17.44
N ARG A 238 -12.86 5.14 -17.13
CA ARG A 238 -11.42 5.09 -17.43
C ARG A 238 -10.64 5.53 -16.20
N HIS A 239 -9.65 4.74 -15.82
CA HIS A 239 -8.80 4.94 -14.67
C HIS A 239 -7.37 5.13 -15.18
N LEU A 240 -6.79 6.29 -14.91
CA LEU A 240 -5.41 6.62 -15.24
C LEU A 240 -4.62 6.73 -13.95
N LEU A 241 -3.47 6.05 -13.89
CA LEU A 241 -2.54 6.16 -12.78
C LEU A 241 -1.22 6.71 -13.29
N PHE A 242 -0.74 7.77 -12.66
CA PHE A 242 0.57 8.35 -12.94
C PHE A 242 1.46 8.19 -11.71
N ARG A 243 2.75 7.98 -11.93
CA ARG A 243 3.77 7.88 -10.89
C ARG A 243 4.63 9.14 -10.92
N MET A 244 4.78 9.80 -9.78
CA MET A 244 5.64 10.98 -9.62
C MET A 244 6.59 10.75 -8.44
N GLU A 245 7.89 10.61 -8.75
CA GLU A 245 8.91 10.29 -7.75
C GLU A 245 9.10 11.40 -6.71
N ASP A 246 9.43 11.00 -5.47
CA ASP A 246 9.59 11.88 -4.30
C ASP A 246 10.46 13.12 -4.56
N ARG A 247 11.57 12.95 -5.30
CA ARG A 247 12.49 14.05 -5.66
C ARG A 247 11.81 15.25 -6.33
N PHE A 248 10.62 15.05 -6.89
CA PHE A 248 9.78 16.06 -7.51
C PHE A 248 8.50 16.40 -6.73
N ALA A 249 8.13 15.58 -5.73
CA ALA A 249 6.83 15.63 -5.08
C ALA A 249 6.77 16.49 -3.80
N THR A 250 7.89 16.61 -3.06
CA THR A 250 7.90 17.26 -1.74
C THR A 250 8.66 18.59 -1.68
N ARG A 251 8.90 19.22 -2.84
CA ARG A 251 9.56 20.53 -2.94
C ARG A 251 8.60 21.67 -2.72
#